data_AF-A0A7W7KBC6-F1
#
_entry.id   AF-A0A7W7KBC6-F1
#
_cell.length_a   1.000
_cell.length_b   1.000
_cell.length_c   1.000
_cell.angle_alpha   90.00
_cell.angle_beta   90.00
_cell.angle_gamma   90.00
#
_symmetry.space_group_name_H-M   'P 1'
#
loop_
_entity.id
_entity.type
_entity.pdbx_description
1 polymer ?
#
loop_
_entity_poly.entity_id
_entity_poly.type
_entity_poly.pdbx_seq_one_letter_code
_entity_poly.pdbx_strand_id
1 'polypeptide(L)'
;MSVRALVSAALVISMASSPAIAQNPLTSIGSGMAVSSVISSFRDAVSSLIDNTDDAVSANTFRTRQHLQILLGQVNAMAQGTLDKTFSQLTAAEQQVFKDVGNQIYQLQSLEKVTAQDVRKTTYAVSSSLDKLPFVKGTPMVMEYAPVYVISKTNADKGAVAITIQGSSLGTGEAQYTVAGKPCQKTTQITTSITFNCPASLFTATSEVTPIVGELTVPRTLTWWETIKGWFGNVAAPTKYTLAVNVIPTRLGEYTVKAVVSTQVVSTQDRAQEFKDGNGHCKGDRTKLFEFNSTGPEWNIYSNSVRAVCDSSKSSRCLGIQNLTSQSFGYMSKIANHGSCGPFYKDARGTVWGTAYWTEYKTTDGTAQQDAASGELNWAKSVMVKLPDNVKSVSISVKQIDGAEPIVIDGDSTSPWFSTEFQKDTKLLIIKPKKLTEALGA
;
A
#
# COMPACT_ATOMS: atom_id res chain seq x y z
N MET A 1 -24.41 7.16 26.81
CA MET A 1 -24.17 8.15 25.75
C MET A 1 -22.73 8.01 25.31
N SER A 2 -22.47 7.30 24.20
CA SER A 2 -21.11 7.15 23.66
C SER A 2 -21.11 7.62 22.21
N VAL A 3 -20.33 8.66 21.99
CA VAL A 3 -20.05 9.31 20.71
C VAL A 3 -19.30 8.31 19.83
N ARG A 4 -19.92 7.85 18.74
CA ARG A 4 -19.22 7.13 17.66
C ARG A 4 -18.52 8.16 16.78
N ALA A 5 -17.21 8.27 16.92
CA ALA A 5 -16.37 9.04 16.01
C ALA A 5 -16.19 8.24 14.71
N LEU A 6 -16.78 8.74 13.63
CA LEU A 6 -16.48 8.36 12.25
C LEU A 6 -15.11 8.92 11.89
N VAL A 7 -14.09 8.06 11.79
CA VAL A 7 -12.82 8.40 11.16
C VAL A 7 -12.92 7.97 9.69
N SER A 8 -13.46 8.86 8.86
CA SER A 8 -13.32 8.78 7.41
C SER A 8 -11.89 9.23 7.07
N ALA A 9 -11.01 8.28 6.76
CA ALA A 9 -9.70 8.57 6.20
C ALA A 9 -9.88 9.03 4.75
N ALA A 10 -10.16 10.33 4.57
CA ALA A 10 -9.90 11.01 3.31
C ALA A 10 -8.37 11.16 3.19
N LEU A 11 -7.77 10.34 2.32
CA LEU A 11 -6.40 10.56 1.87
C LEU A 11 -6.40 11.82 1.00
N VAL A 12 -6.25 12.97 1.65
CA VAL A 12 -5.95 14.25 1.02
C VAL A 12 -4.47 14.21 0.66
N ILE A 13 -4.17 13.92 -0.60
CA ILE A 13 -2.86 14.23 -1.18
C ILE A 13 -2.86 15.76 -1.34
N SER A 14 -2.28 16.47 -0.37
CA SER A 14 -2.07 17.91 -0.44
C SER A 14 -0.71 18.24 -1.05
N MET A 15 -0.70 19.33 -1.83
CA MET A 15 0.41 20.05 -2.48
C MET A 15 0.67 19.58 -3.91
N ALA A 16 -0.06 20.03 -4.94
CA ALA A 16 -0.59 21.38 -5.21
C ALA A 16 0.51 22.46 -5.16
N SER A 17 1.57 22.29 -5.96
CA SER A 17 1.99 23.40 -6.80
C SER A 17 1.02 23.42 -7.98
N SER A 18 0.06 24.34 -7.99
CA SER A 18 -0.65 24.66 -9.23
C SER A 18 0.45 25.03 -10.24
N PRO A 19 0.67 24.25 -11.32
CA PRO A 19 1.54 24.76 -12.38
C PRO A 19 0.90 26.08 -12.79
N ALA A 20 1.69 27.16 -12.80
CA ALA A 20 1.28 28.39 -13.43
C ALA A 20 0.66 27.98 -14.77
N ILE A 21 -0.61 28.34 -15.02
CA ILE A 21 -1.31 28.00 -16.25
C ILE A 21 -0.43 28.55 -17.37
N ALA A 22 0.39 27.67 -17.95
CA ALA A 22 1.35 28.06 -18.95
C ALA A 22 0.52 28.60 -20.10
N GLN A 23 0.69 29.89 -20.43
CA GLN A 23 0.02 30.48 -21.58
C GLN A 23 0.24 29.55 -22.76
N ASN A 24 -0.85 29.08 -23.37
CA ASN A 24 -0.80 28.12 -24.46
C ASN A 24 0.22 28.62 -25.50
N PRO A 25 1.42 28.01 -25.60
CA PRO A 25 2.50 28.52 -26.44
C PRO A 25 2.08 28.55 -27.92
N LEU A 26 1.03 27.79 -28.26
CA LEU A 26 0.50 27.63 -29.61
C LEU A 26 -0.42 28.78 -30.04
N THR A 27 -0.86 29.64 -29.11
CA THR A 27 -1.56 30.89 -29.48
C THR A 27 -0.64 31.90 -30.17
N SER A 28 0.68 31.68 -30.09
CA SER A 28 1.71 32.56 -30.66
C SER A 28 2.58 31.87 -31.71
N ILE A 29 2.09 30.85 -32.43
CA ILE A 29 2.84 30.27 -33.58
C ILE A 29 3.06 31.38 -34.62
N GLY A 30 4.20 32.05 -34.50
CA GLY A 30 4.62 33.07 -35.44
C GLY A 30 4.82 32.44 -36.80
N SER A 31 4.53 33.19 -37.86
CA SER A 31 4.71 32.75 -39.25
C SER A 31 6.13 32.24 -39.55
N GLY A 32 7.14 32.69 -38.80
CA GLY A 32 8.54 32.25 -38.91
C GLY A 32 8.95 31.03 -38.05
N MET A 33 8.06 30.48 -37.23
CA MET A 33 8.40 29.34 -36.37
C MET A 33 8.61 28.08 -37.21
N ALA A 34 9.69 27.35 -36.94
CA ALA A 34 9.96 26.07 -37.57
C ALA A 34 8.92 25.03 -37.10
N VAL A 35 8.39 24.21 -38.02
CA VAL A 35 7.43 23.15 -37.69
C VAL A 35 8.03 22.17 -36.68
N SER A 36 9.34 21.91 -36.76
CA SER A 36 10.08 21.11 -35.78
C SER A 36 9.94 21.62 -34.35
N SER A 37 9.88 22.94 -34.13
CA SER A 37 9.69 23.53 -32.80
C SER A 37 8.28 23.26 -32.26
N VAL A 38 7.26 23.40 -33.10
CA VAL A 38 5.86 23.11 -32.72
C VAL A 38 5.71 21.63 -32.34
N ILE A 39 6.33 20.74 -33.12
CA ILE A 39 6.34 19.30 -32.87
C ILE A 39 7.08 18.98 -31.58
N SER A 40 8.22 19.63 -31.31
CA SER A 40 8.92 19.46 -30.02
C SER A 40 8.00 19.83 -28.86
N SER A 41 7.32 20.98 -28.92
CA SER A 41 6.39 21.38 -27.86
C SER A 41 5.25 20.36 -27.65
N PHE A 42 4.73 19.75 -28.72
CA PHE A 42 3.76 18.65 -28.59
C PHE A 42 4.35 17.42 -27.93
N ARG A 43 5.57 17.02 -28.32
CA ARG A 43 6.27 15.88 -27.72
C ARG A 43 6.51 16.11 -26.24
N ASP A 44 6.96 17.29 -25.86
CA ASP A 44 7.25 17.64 -24.47
C ASP A 44 5.96 17.66 -23.64
N ALA A 45 4.87 18.22 -24.19
CA ALA A 45 3.56 18.24 -23.57
C ALA A 45 3.00 16.82 -23.33
N VAL A 46 3.05 15.96 -24.34
CA VAL A 46 2.58 14.56 -24.26
C VAL A 46 3.49 13.73 -23.34
N SER A 47 4.81 13.94 -23.38
CA SER A 47 5.76 13.23 -22.52
C SER A 47 5.53 13.60 -21.06
N SER A 48 5.32 14.88 -20.74
CA SER A 48 4.96 15.29 -19.39
C SER A 48 3.65 14.66 -18.90
N LEU A 49 2.65 14.49 -19.77
CA LEU A 49 1.43 13.75 -19.41
C LEU A 49 1.70 12.27 -19.17
N ILE A 50 2.61 11.63 -19.92
CA ILE A 50 3.03 10.25 -19.69
C ILE A 50 3.72 10.14 -18.32
N ASP A 51 4.67 11.02 -18.03
CA ASP A 51 5.41 11.02 -16.77
C ASP A 51 4.46 11.20 -15.56
N ASN A 52 3.48 12.09 -15.67
CA ASN A 52 2.44 12.27 -14.64
C ASN A 52 1.51 11.06 -14.46
N THR A 53 1.48 10.13 -15.43
CA THR A 53 0.73 8.89 -15.32
C THR A 53 1.55 7.74 -14.74
N ASP A 54 2.87 7.86 -14.64
CA ASP A 54 3.72 6.71 -14.29
C ASP A 54 3.63 6.29 -12.80
N ASP A 55 3.14 7.17 -11.92
CA ASP A 55 2.99 6.88 -10.49
C ASP A 55 1.72 6.09 -10.13
N ALA A 56 0.72 6.02 -11.03
CA ALA A 56 -0.58 5.42 -10.71
C ALA A 56 -0.77 4.03 -11.33
N VAL A 57 -0.94 3.00 -10.49
CA VAL A 57 -1.17 1.62 -10.97
C VAL A 57 -2.67 1.34 -11.15
N SER A 58 -3.21 1.63 -12.33
CA SER A 58 -4.61 1.29 -12.67
C SER A 58 -4.81 0.97 -14.15
N ALA A 59 -5.89 0.27 -14.50
CA ALA A 59 -6.21 -0.03 -15.89
C ALA A 59 -6.47 1.25 -16.71
N ASN A 60 -7.10 2.25 -16.09
CA ASN A 60 -7.30 3.55 -16.71
C ASN A 60 -5.96 4.25 -16.98
N THR A 61 -5.03 4.21 -16.03
CA THR A 61 -3.70 4.81 -16.21
C THR A 61 -2.93 4.13 -17.35
N PHE A 62 -2.93 2.80 -17.41
CA PHE A 62 -2.27 2.06 -18.49
C PHE A 62 -2.86 2.37 -19.87
N ARG A 63 -4.20 2.50 -19.98
CA ARG A 63 -4.86 2.92 -21.22
C ARG A 63 -4.54 4.38 -21.59
N THR A 64 -4.48 5.26 -20.59
CA THR A 64 -4.11 6.68 -20.77
C THR A 64 -2.71 6.77 -21.37
N ARG A 65 -1.73 6.08 -20.78
CA ARG A 65 -0.35 6.00 -21.28
C ARG A 65 -0.29 5.46 -22.71
N GLN A 66 -1.01 4.38 -23.00
CA GLN A 66 -1.13 3.84 -24.37
C GLN A 66 -1.57 4.92 -25.36
N HIS A 67 -2.66 5.63 -25.08
CA HIS A 67 -3.21 6.60 -26.02
C HIS A 67 -2.30 7.81 -26.21
N LEU A 68 -1.57 8.23 -25.16
CA LEU A 68 -0.54 9.27 -25.25
C LEU A 68 0.65 8.82 -26.12
N GLN A 69 1.12 7.58 -25.97
CA GLN A 69 2.20 7.03 -26.82
C GLN A 69 1.79 6.92 -28.28
N ILE A 70 0.54 6.51 -28.53
CA ILE A 70 -0.02 6.47 -29.88
C ILE A 70 -0.09 7.87 -30.47
N LEU A 71 -0.59 8.84 -29.71
CA LEU A 71 -0.65 10.25 -30.10
C LEU A 71 0.74 10.79 -30.45
N LEU A 72 1.75 10.47 -29.64
CA LEU A 72 3.15 10.83 -29.92
C LEU A 72 3.65 10.22 -31.24
N GLY A 73 3.34 8.94 -31.48
CA GLY A 73 3.63 8.27 -32.75
C GLY A 73 2.95 8.93 -33.95
N GLN A 74 1.69 9.35 -33.81
CA GLN A 74 0.94 10.06 -34.85
C GLN A 74 1.53 11.46 -35.14
N VAL A 75 1.90 12.21 -34.10
CA VAL A 75 2.60 13.50 -34.23
C VAL A 75 3.96 13.32 -34.92
N ASN A 76 4.69 12.25 -34.59
CA ASN A 76 5.96 11.92 -35.24
C ASN A 76 5.78 11.54 -36.71
N ALA A 77 4.74 10.78 -37.05
CA ALA A 77 4.42 10.43 -38.42
C ALA A 77 4.12 11.69 -39.26
N MET A 78 3.36 12.64 -38.69
CA MET A 78 3.10 13.95 -39.33
C MET A 78 4.38 14.76 -39.57
N ALA A 79 5.36 14.66 -38.67
CA ALA A 79 6.62 15.39 -38.75
C ALA A 79 7.43 15.04 -40.00
N GLN A 80 7.46 13.77 -40.39
CA GLN A 80 8.41 13.23 -41.38
C GLN A 80 8.34 13.87 -42.78
N GLY A 81 7.28 14.64 -43.11
CA GLY A 81 7.17 15.40 -44.36
C GLY A 81 7.19 16.93 -44.20
N THR A 82 7.34 17.44 -42.98
CA THR A 82 7.15 18.87 -42.67
C THR A 82 8.28 19.51 -41.86
N LEU A 83 9.25 18.73 -41.38
CA LEU A 83 10.34 19.21 -40.51
C LEU A 83 11.20 20.33 -41.12
N ASP A 84 11.41 20.32 -42.43
CA ASP A 84 12.23 21.33 -43.13
C ASP A 84 11.43 22.59 -43.49
N LYS A 85 10.16 22.68 -43.09
CA LYS A 85 9.27 23.80 -43.40
C LYS A 85 9.09 24.73 -42.21
N THR A 86 8.89 26.01 -42.50
CA THR A 86 8.33 26.98 -41.54
C THR A 86 6.81 26.89 -41.55
N PHE A 87 6.17 27.34 -40.47
CA PHE A 87 4.71 27.31 -40.38
C PHE A 87 4.02 28.09 -41.52
N SER A 88 4.62 29.21 -41.97
CA SER A 88 4.15 29.99 -43.12
C SER A 88 4.21 29.26 -44.46
N GLN A 89 5.06 28.24 -44.59
CA GLN A 89 5.18 27.43 -45.81
C GLN A 89 4.15 26.30 -45.87
N LEU A 90 3.39 26.09 -44.79
CA LEU A 90 2.26 25.18 -44.76
C LEU A 90 1.02 25.82 -45.40
N THR A 91 0.20 25.01 -46.05
CA THR A 91 -1.12 25.43 -46.54
C THR A 91 -2.03 25.82 -45.37
N ALA A 92 -3.08 26.61 -45.63
CA ALA A 92 -4.04 27.00 -44.59
C ALA A 92 -4.69 25.78 -43.89
N ALA A 93 -4.96 24.71 -44.64
CA ALA A 93 -5.50 23.47 -44.09
C ALA A 93 -4.48 22.76 -43.18
N GLU A 94 -3.21 22.71 -43.57
CA GLU A 94 -2.13 22.14 -42.75
C GLU A 94 -1.93 22.94 -41.46
N GLN A 95 -1.85 24.27 -41.56
CA GLN A 95 -1.76 25.15 -40.39
C GLN A 95 -2.94 24.95 -39.44
N GLN A 96 -4.16 24.79 -39.98
CA GLN A 96 -5.34 24.54 -39.15
C GLN A 96 -5.23 23.20 -38.41
N VAL A 97 -4.75 22.14 -39.05
CA VAL A 97 -4.54 20.84 -38.37
C VAL A 97 -3.55 20.97 -37.23
N PHE A 98 -2.42 21.65 -37.41
CA PHE A 98 -1.48 21.89 -36.31
C PHE A 98 -2.10 22.68 -35.15
N LYS A 99 -2.92 23.71 -35.45
CA LYS A 99 -3.65 24.46 -34.43
C LYS A 99 -4.67 23.61 -33.70
N ASP A 100 -5.43 22.78 -34.42
CA ASP A 100 -6.43 21.89 -33.85
C ASP A 100 -5.76 20.84 -32.94
N VAL A 101 -4.70 20.17 -33.42
CA VAL A 101 -3.91 19.22 -32.62
C VAL A 101 -3.36 19.89 -31.37
N GLY A 102 -2.81 21.08 -31.52
CA GLY A 102 -2.27 21.85 -30.40
C GLY A 102 -3.32 22.24 -29.37
N ASN A 103 -4.50 22.68 -29.82
CA ASN A 103 -5.62 22.98 -28.94
C ASN A 103 -6.11 21.74 -28.18
N GLN A 104 -6.16 20.57 -28.84
CA GLN A 104 -6.56 19.32 -28.18
C GLN A 104 -5.54 18.87 -27.13
N ILE A 105 -4.24 18.93 -27.43
CA ILE A 105 -3.19 18.60 -26.46
C ILE A 105 -3.22 19.56 -25.27
N TYR A 106 -3.38 20.86 -25.52
CA TYR A 106 -3.49 21.86 -24.46
C TYR A 106 -4.75 21.67 -23.60
N GLN A 107 -5.88 21.34 -24.23
CA GLN A 107 -7.11 20.99 -23.50
C GLN A 107 -6.87 19.82 -22.56
N LEU A 108 -6.18 18.76 -23.01
CA LEU A 108 -5.78 17.65 -22.13
C LEU A 108 -4.93 18.11 -20.95
N GLN A 109 -3.92 18.95 -21.18
CA GLN A 109 -3.05 19.46 -20.11
C GLN A 109 -3.80 20.35 -19.11
N SER A 110 -4.86 21.03 -19.54
CA SER A 110 -5.66 21.92 -18.69
C SER A 110 -6.65 21.18 -17.78
N LEU A 111 -6.86 19.87 -17.99
CA LEU A 111 -7.76 19.09 -17.14
C LEU A 111 -7.10 18.83 -15.79
N GLU A 112 -7.83 19.12 -14.71
CA GLU A 112 -7.41 18.79 -13.34
C GLU A 112 -7.19 17.27 -13.16
N LYS A 113 -7.97 16.45 -13.88
CA LYS A 113 -7.84 15.00 -13.91
C LYS A 113 -8.03 14.47 -15.33
N VAL A 114 -6.95 14.03 -15.96
CA VAL A 114 -6.97 13.41 -17.28
C VAL A 114 -7.45 11.97 -17.16
N THR A 115 -8.53 11.61 -17.87
CA THR A 115 -9.01 10.21 -17.93
C THR A 115 -8.58 9.51 -19.21
N ALA A 116 -8.59 8.17 -19.25
CA ALA A 116 -8.28 7.45 -20.48
C ALA A 116 -9.28 7.77 -21.60
N GLN A 117 -10.53 8.09 -21.25
CA GLN A 117 -11.55 8.46 -22.22
C GLN A 117 -11.24 9.81 -22.86
N ASP A 118 -10.72 10.78 -22.11
CA ASP A 118 -10.37 12.10 -22.63
C ASP A 118 -9.18 12.01 -23.59
N VAL A 119 -8.15 11.25 -23.21
CA VAL A 119 -7.00 11.01 -24.10
C VAL A 119 -7.44 10.24 -25.33
N ARG A 120 -8.26 9.19 -25.18
CA ARG A 120 -8.80 8.43 -26.31
C ARG A 120 -9.54 9.32 -27.30
N LYS A 121 -10.45 10.19 -26.83
CA LYS A 121 -11.16 11.17 -27.67
C LYS A 121 -10.19 12.08 -28.42
N THR A 122 -9.16 12.56 -27.72
CA THR A 122 -8.12 13.41 -28.30
C THR A 122 -7.33 12.67 -29.37
N THR A 123 -6.89 11.43 -29.12
CA THR A 123 -6.20 10.60 -30.12
C THR A 123 -7.05 10.36 -31.36
N TYR A 124 -8.36 10.11 -31.21
CA TYR A 124 -9.28 10.01 -32.36
C TYR A 124 -9.42 11.34 -33.11
N ALA A 125 -9.56 12.46 -32.40
CA ALA A 125 -9.69 13.78 -33.01
C ALA A 125 -8.42 14.17 -33.78
N VAL A 126 -7.25 13.88 -33.22
CA VAL A 126 -5.95 14.09 -33.87
C VAL A 126 -5.82 13.18 -35.09
N SER A 127 -6.07 11.88 -34.97
CA SER A 127 -6.03 10.96 -36.11
C SER A 127 -6.97 11.40 -37.23
N SER A 128 -8.20 11.81 -36.91
CA SER A 128 -9.18 12.29 -37.89
C SER A 128 -8.74 13.60 -38.56
N SER A 129 -8.02 14.47 -37.83
CA SER A 129 -7.46 15.71 -38.38
C SER A 129 -6.27 15.41 -39.30
N LEU A 130 -5.43 14.45 -38.94
CA LEU A 130 -4.30 13.99 -39.73
C LEU A 130 -4.73 13.31 -41.03
N ASP A 131 -5.80 12.51 -41.01
CA ASP A 131 -6.32 11.84 -42.20
C ASP A 131 -6.79 12.81 -43.31
N LYS A 132 -7.06 14.07 -42.96
CA LYS A 132 -7.43 15.13 -43.93
C LYS A 132 -6.22 15.69 -44.67
N LEU A 133 -5.00 15.43 -44.18
CA LEU A 133 -3.79 15.97 -44.78
C LEU A 133 -3.38 15.16 -46.01
N PRO A 134 -3.15 15.81 -47.17
CA PRO A 134 -2.88 15.10 -48.42
C PRO A 134 -1.59 14.27 -48.38
N PHE A 135 -0.59 14.70 -47.61
CA PHE A 135 0.68 13.99 -47.47
C PHE A 135 0.64 12.83 -46.46
N VAL A 136 -0.43 12.73 -45.66
CA VAL A 136 -0.61 11.67 -44.66
C VAL A 136 -1.46 10.52 -45.21
N LYS A 137 -2.12 10.71 -46.36
CA LYS A 137 -2.95 9.68 -47.00
C LYS A 137 -2.16 8.38 -47.23
N GLY A 138 -2.65 7.27 -46.67
CA GLY A 138 -2.01 5.96 -46.76
C GLY A 138 -0.88 5.72 -45.75
N THR A 139 -0.63 6.68 -44.85
CA THR A 139 0.23 6.49 -43.69
C THR A 139 -0.48 5.56 -42.70
N PRO A 140 0.15 4.47 -42.24
CA PRO A 140 -0.40 3.62 -41.20
C PRO A 140 -0.64 4.44 -39.93
N MET A 141 -1.83 4.34 -39.34
CA MET A 141 -2.18 5.00 -38.07
C MET A 141 -2.59 3.95 -37.05
N VAL A 142 -1.88 3.89 -35.94
CA VAL A 142 -2.29 3.09 -34.77
C VAL A 142 -3.33 3.87 -33.97
N MET A 143 -4.36 3.17 -33.47
CA MET A 143 -5.44 3.75 -32.66
C MET A 143 -5.52 3.15 -31.26
N GLU A 144 -5.31 1.84 -31.16
CA GLU A 144 -5.27 1.11 -29.90
C GLU A 144 -4.45 -0.18 -30.05
N TYR A 145 -4.02 -0.76 -28.92
CA TYR A 145 -3.48 -2.11 -28.89
C TYR A 145 -3.90 -2.87 -27.62
N ALA A 146 -3.82 -4.19 -27.64
CA ALA A 146 -4.14 -5.02 -26.49
C ALA A 146 -3.22 -6.25 -26.43
N PRO A 147 -2.89 -6.74 -25.22
CA PRO A 147 -3.21 -6.15 -23.93
C PRO A 147 -2.33 -4.94 -23.58
N VAL A 148 -2.84 -4.05 -22.71
CA VAL A 148 -2.07 -2.91 -22.17
C VAL A 148 -1.28 -3.26 -20.91
N TYR A 149 -1.58 -4.41 -20.32
CA TYR A 149 -0.83 -4.99 -19.20
C TYR A 149 -0.81 -6.52 -19.26
N VAL A 150 0.19 -7.13 -18.65
CA VAL A 150 0.30 -8.59 -18.48
C VAL A 150 0.85 -8.92 -17.10
N ILE A 151 0.48 -10.08 -16.55
CA ILE A 151 1.12 -10.59 -15.32
C ILE A 151 2.40 -11.32 -15.72
N SER A 152 3.49 -10.97 -15.05
CA SER A 152 4.78 -11.63 -15.23
C SER A 152 4.65 -13.12 -15.00
N LYS A 153 5.28 -13.93 -15.87
CA LYS A 153 5.34 -15.40 -15.78
C LYS A 153 4.01 -16.17 -15.84
N THR A 154 2.85 -15.57 -15.58
CA THR A 154 1.55 -16.26 -15.73
C THR A 154 1.24 -16.58 -17.20
N ASN A 155 1.80 -15.80 -18.13
CA ASN A 155 1.76 -16.12 -19.56
C ASN A 155 2.91 -17.03 -20.03
N ALA A 156 3.88 -17.35 -19.17
CA ALA A 156 4.96 -18.29 -19.52
C ALA A 156 4.40 -19.68 -19.83
N ASP A 157 3.33 -20.09 -19.12
CA ASP A 157 2.61 -21.34 -19.38
C ASP A 157 1.95 -21.38 -20.77
N LYS A 158 1.70 -20.21 -21.39
CA LYS A 158 1.16 -20.08 -22.75
C LYS A 158 2.26 -19.90 -23.82
N GLY A 159 3.53 -19.77 -23.43
CA GLY A 159 4.69 -19.58 -24.31
C GLY A 159 4.81 -18.20 -24.95
N ALA A 160 3.70 -17.54 -25.29
CA ALA A 160 3.68 -16.24 -25.95
C ALA A 160 2.54 -15.31 -25.45
N VAL A 161 2.76 -14.02 -25.62
CA VAL A 161 1.78 -12.96 -25.43
C VAL A 161 1.37 -12.43 -26.81
N ALA A 162 0.08 -12.55 -27.14
CA ALA A 162 -0.48 -11.99 -28.37
C ALA A 162 -0.76 -10.49 -28.18
N ILE A 163 -0.04 -9.65 -28.91
CA ILE A 163 -0.24 -8.20 -29.00
C ILE A 163 -1.01 -7.90 -30.28
N THR A 164 -2.26 -7.45 -30.14
CA THR A 164 -3.10 -7.01 -31.25
C THR A 164 -3.12 -5.49 -31.32
N ILE A 165 -2.81 -4.94 -32.48
CA ILE A 165 -2.73 -3.51 -32.75
C ILE A 165 -3.82 -3.17 -33.75
N GLN A 166 -4.68 -2.22 -33.44
CA GLN A 166 -5.77 -1.77 -34.32
C GLN A 166 -5.53 -0.36 -34.84
N GLY A 167 -6.04 -0.08 -36.03
CA GLY A 167 -5.81 1.19 -36.69
C GLY A 167 -6.29 1.27 -38.12
N SER A 168 -5.64 2.10 -38.92
CA SER A 168 -5.90 2.25 -40.36
C SER A 168 -4.60 2.09 -41.16
N SER A 169 -4.74 1.66 -42.43
CA SER A 169 -3.61 1.44 -43.35
C SER A 169 -2.51 0.50 -42.80
N LEU A 170 -2.86 -0.38 -41.85
CA LEU A 170 -1.94 -1.32 -41.19
C LEU A 170 -1.60 -2.54 -42.06
N GLY A 171 -2.40 -2.79 -43.09
CA GLY A 171 -2.26 -3.93 -44.01
C GLY A 171 -1.20 -3.72 -45.09
N THR A 172 -0.35 -2.69 -44.95
CA THR A 172 0.52 -2.21 -46.02
C THR A 172 1.96 -2.64 -45.75
N GLY A 173 2.59 -3.28 -46.75
CA GLY A 173 3.92 -3.88 -46.61
C GLY A 173 4.03 -4.93 -45.50
N GLU A 174 5.27 -5.26 -45.12
CA GLU A 174 5.55 -6.20 -44.04
C GLU A 174 5.78 -5.47 -42.72
N ALA A 175 4.75 -5.40 -41.87
CA ALA A 175 4.89 -4.83 -40.53
C ALA A 175 5.79 -5.69 -39.64
N GLN A 176 6.60 -5.03 -38.82
CA GLN A 176 7.52 -5.66 -37.87
C GLN A 176 7.28 -5.09 -36.47
N TYR A 177 7.32 -5.96 -35.46
CA TYR A 177 7.23 -5.54 -34.06
C TYR A 177 8.37 -6.18 -33.27
N THR A 178 9.10 -5.37 -32.52
CA THR A 178 10.16 -5.83 -31.63
C THR A 178 9.86 -5.40 -30.22
N VAL A 179 10.21 -6.24 -29.24
CA VAL A 179 10.11 -5.94 -27.81
C VAL A 179 11.47 -6.19 -27.19
N ALA A 180 12.03 -5.17 -26.51
CA ALA A 180 13.42 -5.20 -26.02
C ALA A 180 14.43 -5.65 -27.10
N GLY A 181 14.25 -5.17 -28.33
CA GLY A 181 15.09 -5.51 -29.49
C GLY A 181 14.89 -6.91 -30.07
N LYS A 182 14.01 -7.75 -29.50
CA LYS A 182 13.73 -9.09 -30.03
C LYS A 182 12.48 -9.09 -30.89
N PRO A 183 12.49 -9.76 -32.06
CA PRO A 183 11.34 -9.78 -32.95
C PRO A 183 10.19 -10.59 -32.35
N CYS A 184 8.97 -10.11 -32.55
CA CYS A 184 7.74 -10.86 -32.30
C CYS A 184 7.24 -11.48 -33.61
N GLN A 185 6.65 -12.66 -33.53
CA GLN A 185 6.13 -13.35 -34.72
C GLN A 185 4.78 -12.77 -35.12
N LYS A 186 4.70 -12.17 -36.30
CA LYS A 186 3.42 -11.72 -36.86
C LYS A 186 2.52 -12.92 -37.17
N THR A 187 1.27 -12.88 -36.72
CA THR A 187 0.29 -13.95 -36.95
C THR A 187 -0.80 -13.54 -37.92
N THR A 188 -1.28 -12.29 -37.83
CA THR A 188 -2.33 -11.75 -38.67
C THR A 188 -1.98 -10.33 -39.08
N GLN A 189 -2.28 -9.95 -40.32
CA GLN A 189 -2.18 -8.57 -40.79
C GLN A 189 -3.30 -8.30 -41.79
N ILE A 190 -4.15 -7.33 -41.46
CA ILE A 190 -5.18 -6.78 -42.33
C ILE A 190 -5.10 -5.25 -42.29
N THR A 191 -5.92 -4.57 -43.09
CA THR A 191 -5.90 -3.10 -43.19
C THR A 191 -6.17 -2.38 -41.88
N THR A 192 -6.90 -3.00 -40.95
CA THR A 192 -7.34 -2.40 -39.69
C THR A 192 -6.74 -3.02 -38.44
N SER A 193 -5.98 -4.11 -38.56
CA SER A 193 -5.47 -4.86 -37.42
C SER A 193 -4.23 -5.67 -37.76
N ILE A 194 -3.27 -5.73 -36.83
CA ILE A 194 -2.08 -6.60 -36.89
C ILE A 194 -1.93 -7.29 -35.54
N THR A 195 -1.68 -8.60 -35.54
CA THR A 195 -1.38 -9.36 -34.32
C THR A 195 0.02 -9.93 -34.38
N PHE A 196 0.76 -9.79 -33.27
CA PHE A 196 2.08 -10.35 -33.05
C PHE A 196 2.09 -11.25 -31.82
N ASN A 197 2.67 -12.43 -31.93
CA ASN A 197 2.99 -13.29 -30.79
C ASN A 197 4.43 -12.99 -30.32
N CYS A 198 4.55 -12.39 -29.14
CA CYS A 198 5.82 -12.08 -28.52
C CYS A 198 6.17 -13.15 -27.47
N PRO A 199 7.43 -13.62 -27.35
CA PRO A 199 7.82 -14.57 -26.31
C PRO A 199 7.47 -14.06 -24.90
N ALA A 200 6.82 -14.89 -24.09
CA ALA A 200 6.38 -14.48 -22.75
C ALA A 200 7.55 -14.11 -21.82
N SER A 201 8.75 -14.64 -22.09
CA SER A 201 9.99 -14.32 -21.38
C SER A 201 10.46 -12.87 -21.53
N LEU A 202 9.90 -12.09 -22.47
CA LEU A 202 10.17 -10.66 -22.60
C LEU A 202 9.38 -9.80 -21.60
N PHE A 203 8.37 -10.39 -20.95
CA PHE A 203 7.46 -9.68 -20.05
C PHE A 203 7.71 -10.12 -18.60
N THR A 204 8.84 -9.68 -18.06
CA THR A 204 9.27 -9.99 -16.70
C THR A 204 9.27 -8.76 -15.80
N ALA A 205 8.67 -8.87 -14.62
CA ALA A 205 8.72 -7.88 -13.56
C ALA A 205 8.89 -8.60 -12.22
N THR A 206 9.76 -8.08 -11.35
CA THR A 206 10.12 -8.72 -10.07
C THR A 206 9.35 -8.16 -8.90
N SER A 207 9.39 -6.84 -8.70
CA SER A 207 8.90 -6.17 -7.50
C SER A 207 7.89 -5.06 -7.76
N GLU A 208 7.97 -4.41 -8.92
CA GLU A 208 7.16 -3.25 -9.28
C GLU A 208 6.59 -3.41 -10.69
N VAL A 209 5.57 -2.62 -11.02
CA VAL A 209 5.03 -2.61 -12.38
C VAL A 209 6.04 -1.98 -13.32
N THR A 210 6.50 -2.75 -14.30
CA THR A 210 7.55 -2.30 -15.23
C THR A 210 6.95 -2.15 -16.64
N PRO A 211 7.02 -0.97 -17.28
CA PRO A 211 6.63 -0.82 -18.68
C PRO A 211 7.69 -1.49 -19.57
N ILE A 212 7.28 -2.47 -20.37
CA ILE A 212 8.13 -3.05 -21.41
C ILE A 212 7.78 -2.42 -22.74
N VAL A 213 8.76 -1.75 -23.33
CA VAL A 213 8.60 -0.97 -24.56
C VAL A 213 8.93 -1.83 -25.78
N GLY A 214 8.03 -1.79 -26.77
CA GLY A 214 8.23 -2.33 -28.10
C GLY A 214 8.22 -1.25 -29.18
N GLU A 215 8.87 -1.53 -30.30
CA GLU A 215 8.88 -0.72 -31.50
C GLU A 215 8.12 -1.43 -32.62
N LEU A 216 7.01 -0.83 -33.05
CA LEU A 216 6.26 -1.23 -34.24
C LEU A 216 6.75 -0.40 -35.41
N THR A 217 7.16 -1.07 -36.48
CA THR A 217 7.50 -0.47 -37.77
C THR A 217 6.49 -0.93 -38.81
N VAL A 218 5.75 0.01 -39.40
CA VAL A 218 4.78 -0.26 -40.46
C VAL A 218 5.21 0.49 -41.72
N PRO A 219 5.51 -0.20 -42.83
CA PRO A 219 5.74 0.45 -44.12
C PRO A 219 4.51 1.26 -44.54
N ARG A 220 4.71 2.43 -45.18
CA ARG A 220 3.59 3.19 -45.75
C ARG A 220 3.31 2.76 -47.19
N THR A 221 2.05 2.89 -47.61
CA THR A 221 1.71 2.72 -49.04
C THR A 221 2.25 3.91 -49.81
N LEU A 222 3.07 3.63 -50.84
CA LEU A 222 3.46 4.65 -51.80
C LEU A 222 2.29 4.94 -52.74
N THR A 223 2.02 6.22 -52.96
CA THR A 223 1.17 6.61 -54.09
C THR A 223 1.86 6.24 -55.41
N TRP A 224 1.09 6.02 -56.48
CA TRP A 224 1.66 5.71 -57.80
C TRP A 224 2.74 6.71 -58.24
N TRP A 225 2.54 8.00 -57.97
CA TRP A 225 3.52 9.05 -58.24
C TRP A 225 4.80 8.93 -57.41
N GLU A 226 4.68 8.57 -56.13
CA GLU A 226 5.84 8.32 -55.28
C GLU A 226 6.55 7.02 -55.66
N THR A 227 5.85 6.01 -56.13
CA THR A 227 6.46 4.78 -56.66
C THR A 227 7.31 5.08 -57.89
N ILE A 228 6.82 5.92 -58.82
CA ILE A 228 7.60 6.36 -59.99
C ILE A 228 8.83 7.17 -59.57
N LYS A 229 8.68 8.12 -58.63
CA LYS A 229 9.82 8.88 -58.10
C LYS A 229 10.79 8.02 -57.30
N GLY A 230 10.28 7.03 -56.58
CA GLY A 230 11.04 6.08 -55.76
C GLY A 230 11.90 5.13 -56.60
N TRP A 231 11.55 4.91 -57.87
CA TRP A 231 12.42 4.23 -58.83
C TRP A 231 13.77 4.96 -59.05
N PHE A 232 13.84 6.24 -58.67
CA PHE A 232 15.07 7.05 -58.64
C PHE A 232 15.70 7.19 -57.24
N GLY A 233 15.38 6.30 -56.29
CA GLY A 233 16.17 6.10 -55.07
C GLY A 233 15.55 6.54 -53.73
N ASN A 234 14.36 7.14 -53.71
CA ASN A 234 13.70 7.55 -52.47
C ASN A 234 12.62 6.54 -52.07
N VAL A 235 13.00 5.52 -51.30
CA VAL A 235 12.04 4.63 -50.62
C VAL A 235 11.41 5.40 -49.46
N ALA A 236 10.08 5.36 -49.36
CA ALA A 236 9.39 5.93 -48.22
C ALA A 236 9.93 5.39 -46.89
N ALA A 237 10.26 6.29 -45.97
CA ALA A 237 10.54 5.90 -44.60
C ALA A 237 9.32 5.19 -43.98
N PRO A 238 9.51 4.08 -43.26
CA PRO A 238 8.43 3.43 -42.56
C PRO A 238 8.00 4.24 -41.33
N THR A 239 6.72 4.11 -40.96
CA THR A 239 6.18 4.76 -39.76
C THR A 239 6.53 3.92 -38.54
N LYS A 240 7.07 4.57 -37.50
CA LYS A 240 7.44 3.92 -36.25
C LYS A 240 6.53 4.33 -35.11
N TYR A 241 6.10 3.36 -34.30
CA TYR A 241 5.34 3.56 -33.08
C TYR A 241 6.02 2.89 -31.90
N THR A 242 6.02 3.57 -30.77
CA THR A 242 6.47 3.02 -29.49
C THR A 242 5.25 2.54 -28.73
N LEU A 243 5.18 1.24 -28.42
CA LEU A 243 4.05 0.62 -27.73
C LEU A 243 4.55 0.03 -26.40
N ALA A 244 4.05 0.50 -25.26
CA ALA A 244 4.41 -0.07 -23.97
C ALA A 244 3.35 -1.04 -23.44
N VAL A 245 3.78 -2.19 -22.94
CA VAL A 245 2.95 -3.13 -22.21
C VAL A 245 3.41 -3.13 -20.76
N ASN A 246 2.50 -2.83 -19.83
CA ASN A 246 2.83 -2.80 -18.41
C ASN A 246 2.91 -4.23 -17.86
N VAL A 247 4.06 -4.62 -17.33
CA VAL A 247 4.25 -5.94 -16.74
C VAL A 247 4.05 -5.85 -15.24
N ILE A 248 3.04 -6.54 -14.75
CA ILE A 248 2.67 -6.58 -13.34
C ILE A 248 3.39 -7.78 -12.71
N PRO A 249 4.12 -7.61 -11.60
CA PRO A 249 4.83 -8.72 -10.96
C PRO A 249 3.83 -9.78 -10.45
N THR A 250 4.29 -11.02 -10.28
CA THR A 250 3.47 -12.10 -9.66
C THR A 250 3.15 -11.82 -8.19
N ARG A 251 3.99 -11.00 -7.56
CA ARG A 251 3.86 -10.56 -6.18
C ARG A 251 2.99 -9.31 -6.14
N LEU A 252 1.92 -9.35 -5.35
CA LEU A 252 1.04 -8.22 -5.07
C LEU A 252 1.59 -7.31 -3.95
N GLY A 253 2.39 -7.87 -3.05
CA GLY A 253 2.95 -7.10 -1.95
C GLY A 253 3.55 -7.94 -0.83
N GLU A 254 3.83 -7.27 0.29
CA GLU A 254 4.27 -7.86 1.55
C GLU A 254 3.23 -7.59 2.62
N TYR A 255 2.92 -8.58 3.47
CA TYR A 255 1.98 -8.40 4.57
C TYR A 255 2.65 -8.65 5.92
N THR A 256 2.17 -7.95 6.94
CA THR A 256 2.46 -8.18 8.35
C THR A 256 1.16 -8.21 9.14
N VAL A 257 0.97 -9.22 9.97
CA VAL A 257 -0.20 -9.42 10.83
C VAL A 257 0.21 -9.31 12.28
N LYS A 258 -0.47 -8.43 13.00
CA LYS A 258 -0.33 -8.20 14.43
C LYS A 258 -1.66 -8.50 15.10
N ALA A 259 -1.61 -9.16 16.25
CA ALA A 259 -2.77 -9.53 17.03
C ALA A 259 -2.71 -8.85 18.40
N VAL A 260 -3.83 -8.30 18.85
CA VAL A 260 -3.99 -7.84 20.23
C VAL A 260 -4.64 -8.97 21.02
N VAL A 261 -3.89 -9.56 21.95
CA VAL A 261 -4.34 -10.68 22.77
C VAL A 261 -4.65 -10.22 24.19
N SER A 262 -5.60 -10.91 24.82
CA SER A 262 -5.86 -10.72 26.26
C SER A 262 -4.76 -11.41 27.04
N THR A 263 -4.15 -10.68 27.97
CA THR A 263 -3.15 -11.22 28.87
C THR A 263 -3.50 -10.85 30.31
N GLN A 264 -3.02 -11.64 31.26
CA GLN A 264 -3.11 -11.30 32.66
C GLN A 264 -1.88 -10.49 33.05
N VAL A 265 -2.10 -9.26 33.53
CA VAL A 265 -1.04 -8.40 34.05
C VAL A 265 -1.04 -8.53 35.57
N VAL A 266 0.10 -8.90 36.14
CA VAL A 266 0.28 -8.99 37.59
C VAL A 266 0.94 -7.70 38.07
N SER A 267 0.19 -6.92 38.87
CA SER A 267 0.74 -5.79 39.61
C SER A 267 1.16 -6.25 41.00
N THR A 268 2.33 -5.84 41.46
CA THR A 268 2.84 -6.19 42.79
C THR A 268 3.06 -4.95 43.64
N GLN A 269 2.85 -5.08 44.95
CA GLN A 269 3.10 -4.00 45.89
C GLN A 269 3.66 -4.55 47.21
N ASP A 270 4.81 -4.04 47.63
CA ASP A 270 5.37 -4.34 48.93
C ASP A 270 4.67 -3.54 50.03
N ARG A 271 4.42 -4.20 51.15
CA ARG A 271 3.70 -3.70 52.31
C ARG A 271 4.53 -3.86 53.57
N ALA A 272 4.30 -2.96 54.52
CA ALA A 272 4.80 -3.05 55.87
C ALA A 272 3.76 -2.52 56.85
N GLN A 273 3.58 -3.19 57.98
CA GLN A 273 2.69 -2.72 59.05
C GLN A 273 3.34 -2.96 60.41
N GLU A 274 3.46 -1.88 61.18
CA GLU A 274 3.91 -1.95 62.56
C GLU A 274 2.85 -2.57 63.45
N PHE A 275 3.30 -3.35 64.43
CA PHE A 275 2.44 -3.90 65.47
C PHE A 275 3.10 -3.72 66.83
N LYS A 276 2.27 -3.46 67.84
CA LYS A 276 2.72 -3.31 69.23
C LYS A 276 1.57 -3.65 70.16
N ASP A 277 1.87 -4.39 71.21
CA ASP A 277 0.94 -4.61 72.31
C ASP A 277 1.70 -4.80 73.62
N GLY A 278 1.07 -4.39 74.71
CA GLY A 278 1.65 -4.43 76.05
C GLY A 278 0.65 -5.00 77.03
N ASN A 279 1.16 -5.50 78.15
CA ASN A 279 0.25 -5.99 79.19
C ASN A 279 -0.23 -4.87 80.10
N GLY A 280 -1.50 -4.95 80.50
CA GLY A 280 -2.05 -4.08 81.53
C GLY A 280 -1.65 -4.56 82.92
N HIS A 281 -1.81 -3.69 83.92
CA HIS A 281 -1.62 -4.07 85.32
C HIS A 281 -2.47 -5.30 85.65
N CYS A 282 -1.88 -6.31 86.31
CA CYS A 282 -2.62 -7.46 86.83
C CYS A 282 -3.38 -8.35 85.83
N LYS A 283 -3.03 -8.31 84.54
CA LYS A 283 -3.76 -9.07 83.49
C LYS A 283 -3.27 -10.49 83.24
N GLY A 284 -2.26 -10.95 83.98
CA GLY A 284 -1.62 -12.26 83.78
C GLY A 284 -0.98 -12.42 82.40
N ASP A 285 -0.30 -13.55 82.17
CA ASP A 285 0.24 -13.90 80.85
C ASP A 285 -0.90 -14.06 79.83
N ARG A 286 -0.74 -13.48 78.64
CA ARG A 286 -1.70 -13.65 77.54
C ARG A 286 -1.02 -13.82 76.20
N THR A 287 -1.72 -14.43 75.26
CA THR A 287 -1.35 -14.44 73.85
C THR A 287 -2.07 -13.31 73.11
N LYS A 288 -1.42 -12.80 72.07
CA LYS A 288 -1.98 -11.83 71.14
C LYS A 288 -1.68 -12.29 69.72
N LEU A 289 -2.72 -12.40 68.91
CA LEU A 289 -2.62 -12.51 67.47
C LEU A 289 -2.74 -11.11 66.87
N PHE A 290 -1.72 -10.69 66.11
CA PHE A 290 -1.79 -9.51 65.25
C PHE A 290 -2.18 -9.97 63.87
N GLU A 291 -3.31 -9.52 63.35
CA GLU A 291 -3.82 -9.92 62.05
C GLU A 291 -3.48 -8.86 61.01
N PHE A 292 -2.97 -9.33 59.87
CA PHE A 292 -2.62 -8.53 58.71
C PHE A 292 -3.43 -9.06 57.54
N ASN A 293 -4.16 -8.18 56.86
CA ASN A 293 -5.02 -8.53 55.74
C ASN A 293 -4.48 -7.88 54.46
N SER A 294 -4.88 -8.44 53.33
CA SER A 294 -4.71 -7.79 52.04
C SER A 294 -5.38 -6.41 52.03
N THR A 295 -4.86 -5.50 51.21
CA THR A 295 -5.39 -4.14 51.09
C THR A 295 -6.81 -4.09 50.49
N GLY A 296 -7.25 -5.14 49.80
CA GLY A 296 -8.58 -5.26 49.22
C GLY A 296 -8.85 -6.67 48.68
N PRO A 297 -10.11 -7.02 48.38
CA PRO A 297 -10.50 -8.37 47.95
C PRO A 297 -9.84 -8.82 46.64
N GLU A 298 -9.35 -7.88 45.83
CA GLU A 298 -8.66 -8.19 44.57
C GLU A 298 -7.13 -8.35 44.71
N TRP A 299 -6.59 -8.08 45.89
CA TRP A 299 -5.18 -8.27 46.21
C TRP A 299 -4.98 -9.59 46.94
N ASN A 300 -3.95 -10.33 46.57
CA ASN A 300 -3.55 -11.55 47.24
C ASN A 300 -2.14 -11.40 47.81
N ILE A 301 -1.83 -12.07 48.90
CA ILE A 301 -0.52 -12.06 49.54
C ILE A 301 0.32 -13.17 48.92
N TYR A 302 1.53 -12.86 48.47
CA TYR A 302 2.52 -13.88 48.15
C TYR A 302 2.97 -14.55 49.44
N SER A 303 2.52 -15.78 49.68
CA SER A 303 2.80 -16.51 50.94
C SER A 303 4.29 -16.61 51.25
N ASN A 304 5.15 -16.73 50.24
CA ASN A 304 6.61 -16.78 50.39
C ASN A 304 7.28 -15.42 50.65
N SER A 305 6.56 -14.31 50.55
CA SER A 305 7.06 -12.95 50.84
C SER A 305 6.88 -12.54 52.30
N VAL A 306 5.99 -13.24 53.03
CA VAL A 306 5.59 -12.87 54.39
C VAL A 306 6.73 -13.08 55.36
N ARG A 307 7.12 -12.01 56.06
CA ARG A 307 8.12 -12.04 57.13
C ARG A 307 7.77 -11.01 58.20
N ALA A 308 8.28 -11.18 59.40
CA ALA A 308 8.12 -10.20 60.46
C ALA A 308 9.38 -10.09 61.30
N VAL A 309 9.74 -8.86 61.64
CA VAL A 309 10.78 -8.55 62.62
C VAL A 309 10.06 -8.21 63.91
N CYS A 310 10.39 -8.92 64.99
CA CYS A 310 9.71 -8.78 66.27
C CYS A 310 10.72 -8.69 67.40
N ASP A 311 10.52 -7.69 68.26
CA ASP A 311 11.24 -7.50 69.50
C ASP A 311 10.27 -7.60 70.69
N SER A 312 10.83 -7.91 71.84
CA SER A 312 10.03 -8.09 73.05
C SER A 312 10.82 -7.76 74.31
N SER A 313 10.11 -7.36 75.37
CA SER A 313 10.67 -7.27 76.71
C SER A 313 11.13 -8.65 77.21
N LYS A 314 12.11 -8.71 78.13
CA LYS A 314 12.78 -9.94 78.61
C LYS A 314 11.88 -11.16 78.90
N SER A 315 10.64 -10.96 79.35
CA SER A 315 9.71 -12.05 79.71
C SER A 315 8.68 -12.39 78.63
N SER A 316 8.52 -11.54 77.62
CA SER A 316 7.62 -11.76 76.48
C SER A 316 8.31 -12.60 75.39
N ARG A 317 7.54 -13.16 74.45
CA ARG A 317 8.07 -13.97 73.34
C ARG A 317 7.32 -13.69 72.04
N CYS A 318 8.06 -13.61 70.94
CA CYS A 318 7.53 -13.62 69.59
C CYS A 318 7.40 -15.07 69.11
N LEU A 319 6.19 -15.51 68.73
CA LEU A 319 5.90 -16.92 68.43
C LEU A 319 5.86 -17.22 66.91
N GLY A 320 5.90 -16.19 66.06
CA GLY A 320 6.02 -16.32 64.61
C GLY A 320 4.69 -16.15 63.86
N ILE A 321 4.76 -16.36 62.55
CA ILE A 321 3.62 -16.23 61.62
C ILE A 321 2.65 -17.41 61.82
N GLN A 322 1.36 -17.13 61.76
CA GLN A 322 0.25 -18.08 61.91
C GLN A 322 -0.81 -17.79 60.83
N ASN A 323 -1.72 -18.74 60.60
CA ASN A 323 -2.93 -18.56 59.77
C ASN A 323 -2.68 -17.93 58.39
N LEU A 324 -1.58 -18.30 57.72
CA LEU A 324 -1.22 -17.74 56.41
C LEU A 324 -2.17 -18.24 55.32
N THR A 325 -2.88 -17.31 54.70
CA THR A 325 -3.75 -17.53 53.54
C THR A 325 -3.36 -16.57 52.42
N SER A 326 -4.02 -16.66 51.26
CA SER A 326 -3.82 -15.68 50.18
C SER A 326 -4.37 -14.29 50.53
N GLN A 327 -5.14 -14.13 51.62
CA GLN A 327 -5.81 -12.87 51.95
C GLN A 327 -5.41 -12.31 53.31
N SER A 328 -4.80 -13.12 54.16
CA SER A 328 -4.41 -12.68 55.50
C SER A 328 -3.33 -13.57 56.10
N PHE A 329 -2.65 -13.05 57.11
CA PHE A 329 -1.82 -13.83 58.00
C PHE A 329 -1.85 -13.22 59.40
N GLY A 330 -1.53 -14.02 60.40
CA GLY A 330 -1.38 -13.58 61.77
C GLY A 330 0.09 -13.60 62.21
N TYR A 331 0.45 -12.76 63.18
CA TYR A 331 1.68 -12.90 63.95
C TYR A 331 1.34 -13.13 65.41
N MET A 332 1.72 -14.28 65.95
CA MET A 332 1.40 -14.68 67.32
C MET A 332 2.52 -14.23 68.26
N SER A 333 2.13 -13.70 69.41
CA SER A 333 3.05 -13.31 70.48
C SER A 333 2.51 -13.70 71.85
N LYS A 334 3.41 -14.03 72.78
CA LYS A 334 3.11 -14.20 74.20
C LYS A 334 3.60 -12.97 74.96
N ILE A 335 2.69 -12.27 75.63
CA ILE A 335 2.96 -11.08 76.42
C ILE A 335 2.91 -11.47 77.89
N ALA A 336 4.07 -11.48 78.54
CA ALA A 336 4.15 -11.89 79.94
C ALA A 336 3.64 -10.81 80.90
N ASN A 337 3.12 -11.22 82.04
CA ASN A 337 2.93 -10.37 83.20
C ASN A 337 3.16 -11.17 84.47
N HIS A 338 4.28 -10.88 85.14
CA HIS A 338 4.68 -11.54 86.38
C HIS A 338 4.34 -10.72 87.63
N GLY A 339 3.46 -9.72 87.52
CA GLY A 339 2.97 -8.95 88.67
C GLY A 339 1.99 -9.76 89.52
N SER A 340 2.14 -9.70 90.84
CA SER A 340 1.13 -10.11 91.82
C SER A 340 0.33 -8.89 92.28
N CYS A 341 -0.99 -9.00 92.37
CA CYS A 341 -1.89 -7.89 92.71
C CYS A 341 -2.00 -7.67 94.23
N GLY A 342 -0.86 -7.63 94.92
CA GLY A 342 -0.78 -7.42 96.37
C GLY A 342 -0.01 -6.15 96.74
N PRO A 343 -0.12 -5.67 97.99
CA PRO A 343 0.36 -4.36 98.43
C PRO A 343 1.89 -4.15 98.40
N PHE A 344 2.69 -5.17 98.09
CA PHE A 344 4.17 -5.11 98.16
C PHE A 344 4.90 -5.72 96.94
N TYR A 345 4.25 -5.87 95.78
CA TYR A 345 4.82 -6.58 94.64
C TYR A 345 5.22 -5.67 93.46
N LYS A 346 6.25 -6.09 92.72
CA LYS A 346 6.76 -5.41 91.52
C LYS A 346 5.92 -5.80 90.30
N ASP A 347 5.39 -4.81 89.61
CA ASP A 347 4.65 -4.98 88.36
C ASP A 347 5.61 -5.14 87.18
N ALA A 348 5.75 -6.36 86.67
CA ALA A 348 6.62 -6.67 85.53
C ALA A 348 5.77 -6.83 84.26
N ARG A 349 5.50 -5.70 83.58
CA ARG A 349 4.67 -5.65 82.37
C ARG A 349 5.49 -6.00 81.13
N GLY A 350 5.11 -7.08 80.46
CA GLY A 350 5.67 -7.43 79.16
C GLY A 350 5.15 -6.53 78.04
N THR A 351 5.97 -6.32 77.01
CA THR A 351 5.60 -5.65 75.76
C THR A 351 6.19 -6.41 74.58
N VAL A 352 5.50 -6.40 73.44
CA VAL A 352 5.98 -6.88 72.15
C VAL A 352 5.76 -5.79 71.11
N TRP A 353 6.68 -5.64 70.17
CA TRP A 353 6.56 -4.72 69.04
C TRP A 353 7.35 -5.22 67.84
N GLY A 354 7.00 -4.76 66.65
CA GLY A 354 7.68 -5.19 65.44
C GLY A 354 7.07 -4.60 64.18
N THR A 355 7.55 -5.09 63.04
CA THR A 355 7.03 -4.76 61.71
C THR A 355 6.84 -6.04 60.91
N ALA A 356 5.63 -6.25 60.39
CA ALA A 356 5.36 -7.30 59.42
C ALA A 356 5.57 -6.74 58.01
N TYR A 357 6.16 -7.53 57.12
CA TYR A 357 6.40 -7.21 55.71
C TYR A 357 5.81 -8.30 54.83
N TRP A 358 5.18 -7.93 53.72
CA TRP A 358 4.67 -8.86 52.72
C TRP A 358 4.56 -8.17 51.35
N THR A 359 4.51 -8.95 50.29
CA THR A 359 4.23 -8.48 48.94
C THR A 359 2.82 -8.93 48.56
N GLU A 360 2.00 -7.98 48.14
CA GLU A 360 0.70 -8.26 47.55
C GLU A 360 0.79 -8.30 46.03
N TYR A 361 -0.10 -9.06 45.40
CA TYR A 361 -0.29 -9.05 43.96
C TYR A 361 -1.76 -8.95 43.58
N LYS A 362 -2.03 -8.24 42.49
CA LYS A 362 -3.34 -8.13 41.85
C LYS A 362 -3.20 -8.51 40.40
N THR A 363 -3.98 -9.49 39.97
CA THR A 363 -4.06 -9.88 38.56
C THR A 363 -5.19 -9.10 37.90
N THR A 364 -4.87 -8.32 36.88
CA THR A 364 -5.84 -7.58 36.07
C THR A 364 -5.81 -8.05 34.62
N ASP A 365 -6.97 -8.06 33.97
CA ASP A 365 -7.02 -8.25 32.52
C ASP A 365 -6.35 -7.06 31.83
N GLY A 366 -5.40 -7.37 30.95
CA GLY A 366 -4.73 -6.42 30.08
C GLY A 366 -4.71 -6.90 28.64
N THR A 367 -4.09 -6.11 27.78
CA THR A 367 -3.86 -6.47 26.38
C THR A 367 -2.38 -6.40 26.06
N ALA A 368 -1.92 -7.29 25.18
CA ALA A 368 -0.58 -7.26 24.63
C ALA A 368 -0.66 -7.38 23.11
N GLN A 369 0.24 -6.72 22.40
CA GLN A 369 0.41 -6.89 20.97
C GLN A 369 1.40 -8.02 20.71
N GLN A 370 1.04 -8.94 19.82
CA GLN A 370 1.88 -10.06 19.40
C GLN A 370 1.95 -10.10 17.87
N ASP A 371 3.15 -10.31 17.33
CA ASP A 371 3.33 -10.56 15.91
C ASP A 371 2.80 -11.98 15.58
N ALA A 372 1.89 -12.06 14.61
CA ALA A 372 1.23 -13.32 14.26
C ALA A 372 1.84 -13.96 13.01
N ALA A 373 2.08 -13.17 11.95
CA ALA A 373 2.70 -13.64 10.72
C ALA A 373 3.22 -12.48 9.86
N SER A 374 4.17 -12.77 8.99
CA SER A 374 4.59 -11.89 7.90
C SER A 374 4.94 -12.72 6.67
N GLY A 375 4.80 -12.15 5.48
CA GLY A 375 5.15 -12.87 4.25
C GLY A 375 4.76 -12.14 2.98
N GLU A 376 4.83 -12.85 1.87
CA GLU A 376 4.49 -12.32 0.55
C GLU A 376 3.02 -12.58 0.21
N LEU A 377 2.37 -11.58 -0.35
CA LEU A 377 1.06 -11.71 -0.95
C LEU A 377 1.25 -11.87 -2.47
N ASN A 378 0.87 -13.02 -3.02
CA ASN A 378 0.98 -13.31 -4.45
C ASN A 378 -0.40 -13.28 -5.10
N TRP A 379 -0.48 -12.93 -6.38
CA TRP A 379 -1.73 -12.99 -7.13
C TRP A 379 -2.33 -14.40 -7.11
N ALA A 380 -3.67 -14.48 -7.08
CA ALA A 380 -4.45 -15.72 -7.07
C ALA A 380 -4.21 -16.70 -5.90
N LYS A 381 -3.31 -16.37 -4.94
CA LYS A 381 -3.04 -17.21 -3.78
C LYS A 381 -3.51 -16.53 -2.50
N SER A 382 -4.55 -17.08 -1.89
CA SER A 382 -5.00 -16.67 -0.56
C SER A 382 -3.96 -17.05 0.51
N VAL A 383 -3.78 -16.19 1.49
CA VAL A 383 -2.95 -16.44 2.67
C VAL A 383 -3.87 -16.73 3.85
N MET A 384 -3.57 -17.80 4.58
CA MET A 384 -4.27 -18.17 5.81
C MET A 384 -3.31 -18.02 6.99
N VAL A 385 -3.66 -17.17 7.94
CA VAL A 385 -2.88 -16.91 9.15
C VAL A 385 -3.66 -17.42 10.35
N LYS A 386 -3.08 -18.40 11.05
CA LYS A 386 -3.58 -18.86 12.34
C LYS A 386 -3.19 -17.85 13.40
N LEU A 387 -4.18 -17.35 14.13
CA LEU A 387 -4.00 -16.34 15.16
C LEU A 387 -3.78 -16.98 16.54
N PRO A 388 -3.11 -16.28 17.47
CA PRO A 388 -2.95 -16.75 18.83
C PRO A 388 -4.29 -16.88 19.56
N ASP A 389 -4.28 -17.57 20.69
CA ASP A 389 -5.45 -17.65 21.56
C ASP A 389 -5.77 -16.28 22.19
N ASN A 390 -7.03 -16.10 22.63
CA ASN A 390 -7.50 -14.88 23.31
C ASN A 390 -7.35 -13.57 22.52
N VAL A 391 -7.32 -13.64 21.19
CA VAL A 391 -7.33 -12.46 20.31
C VAL A 391 -8.59 -11.63 20.51
N LYS A 392 -8.37 -10.33 20.70
CA LYS A 392 -9.41 -9.30 20.79
C LYS A 392 -9.56 -8.56 19.47
N SER A 393 -8.45 -8.20 18.84
CA SER A 393 -8.42 -7.54 17.53
C SER A 393 -7.18 -7.94 16.73
N VAL A 394 -7.26 -7.70 15.42
CA VAL A 394 -6.17 -7.98 14.48
C VAL A 394 -5.89 -6.74 13.65
N SER A 395 -4.61 -6.45 13.42
CA SER A 395 -4.16 -5.42 12.49
C SER A 395 -3.30 -6.07 11.40
N ILE A 396 -3.56 -5.68 10.16
CA ILE A 396 -2.86 -6.18 8.98
C ILE A 396 -2.32 -4.97 8.26
N SER A 397 -1.00 -4.93 8.04
CA SER A 397 -0.36 -3.96 7.16
C SER A 397 0.05 -4.69 5.89
N VAL A 398 -0.30 -4.15 4.73
CA VAL A 398 0.11 -4.71 3.43
C VAL A 398 0.80 -3.63 2.62
N LYS A 399 2.08 -3.82 2.30
CA LYS A 399 2.81 -2.98 1.35
C LYS A 399 2.53 -3.44 -0.07
N GLN A 400 1.80 -2.65 -0.83
CA GLN A 400 1.25 -2.99 -2.13
C GLN A 400 2.19 -2.60 -3.29
N ILE A 401 1.93 -3.13 -4.49
CA ILE A 401 2.70 -2.81 -5.70
C ILE A 401 2.57 -1.36 -6.18
N ASP A 402 1.53 -0.64 -5.74
CA ASP A 402 1.34 0.79 -6.02
C ASP A 402 2.01 1.68 -4.95
N GLY A 403 2.78 1.07 -4.03
CA GLY A 403 3.44 1.75 -2.93
C GLY A 403 2.53 2.10 -1.75
N ALA A 404 1.22 1.85 -1.84
CA ALA A 404 0.32 2.09 -0.72
C ALA A 404 0.52 1.05 0.39
N GLU A 405 0.41 1.47 1.65
CA GLU A 405 0.56 0.62 2.82
C GLU A 405 -0.70 0.65 3.71
N PRO A 406 -1.88 0.20 3.23
CA PRO A 406 -3.09 0.21 4.02
C PRO A 406 -2.94 -0.63 5.29
N ILE A 407 -3.45 -0.08 6.39
CA ILE A 407 -3.62 -0.78 7.66
C ILE A 407 -5.09 -1.16 7.77
N VAL A 408 -5.35 -2.46 7.80
CA VAL A 408 -6.68 -3.03 7.99
C VAL A 408 -6.81 -3.50 9.43
N ILE A 409 -7.88 -3.08 10.10
CA ILE A 409 -8.20 -3.47 11.48
C ILE A 409 -9.44 -4.36 11.44
N ASP A 410 -9.37 -5.50 12.14
CA ASP A 410 -10.46 -6.47 12.33
C ASP A 410 -11.07 -7.06 11.04
N GLY A 411 -10.32 -7.02 9.94
CA GLY A 411 -10.65 -7.73 8.71
C GLY A 411 -11.53 -6.94 7.73
N ASP A 412 -11.90 -5.70 8.01
CA ASP A 412 -12.62 -4.85 7.05
C ASP A 412 -11.62 -4.06 6.18
N SER A 413 -11.25 -4.65 5.03
CA SER A 413 -10.39 -3.99 4.04
C SER A 413 -11.23 -3.28 2.98
N THR A 414 -11.02 -1.98 2.79
CA THR A 414 -11.49 -1.22 1.62
C THR A 414 -10.50 -1.24 0.45
N SER A 415 -9.45 -2.07 0.54
CA SER A 415 -8.41 -2.11 -0.48
C SER A 415 -8.97 -2.56 -1.84
N PRO A 416 -8.60 -1.90 -2.95
CA PRO A 416 -8.92 -2.38 -4.28
C PRO A 416 -8.15 -3.68 -4.59
N TRP A 417 -7.03 -3.95 -3.92
CA TRP A 417 -6.11 -5.04 -4.25
C TRP A 417 -6.41 -6.38 -3.57
N PHE A 418 -6.95 -6.34 -2.35
CA PHE A 418 -7.19 -7.54 -1.56
C PHE A 418 -8.39 -7.35 -0.62
N SER A 419 -9.04 -8.45 -0.27
CA SER A 419 -10.01 -8.51 0.82
C SER A 419 -9.44 -9.33 1.97
N THR A 420 -10.00 -9.10 3.15
CA THR A 420 -9.65 -9.81 4.37
C THR A 420 -10.92 -10.41 4.97
N GLU A 421 -10.78 -11.55 5.61
CA GLU A 421 -11.87 -12.23 6.32
C GLU A 421 -11.31 -12.74 7.64
N PHE A 422 -11.83 -12.22 8.75
CA PHE A 422 -11.45 -12.68 10.07
C PHE A 422 -12.54 -13.58 10.66
N GLN A 423 -12.21 -14.86 10.79
CA GLN A 423 -13.07 -15.88 11.39
C GLN A 423 -12.71 -16.03 12.87
N LYS A 424 -13.51 -15.39 13.74
CA LYS A 424 -13.27 -15.38 15.20
C LYS A 424 -13.28 -16.78 15.82
N ASP A 425 -14.23 -17.62 15.41
CA ASP A 425 -14.43 -18.95 15.98
C ASP A 425 -13.26 -19.90 15.69
N THR A 426 -12.74 -19.85 14.46
CA THR A 426 -11.62 -20.69 14.01
C THR A 426 -10.26 -20.02 14.22
N LYS A 427 -10.24 -18.76 14.69
CA LYS A 427 -9.03 -17.94 14.88
C LYS A 427 -8.18 -17.86 13.61
N LEU A 428 -8.85 -17.76 12.47
CA LEU A 428 -8.22 -17.69 11.16
C LEU A 428 -8.45 -16.31 10.56
N LEU A 429 -7.35 -15.69 10.15
CA LEU A 429 -7.38 -14.56 9.23
C LEU A 429 -7.07 -15.06 7.82
N ILE A 430 -7.93 -14.72 6.87
CA ILE A 430 -7.72 -15.01 5.45
C ILE A 430 -7.49 -13.70 4.70
N ILE A 431 -6.37 -13.58 3.99
CA ILE A 431 -6.06 -12.47 3.10
C ILE A 431 -6.23 -13.00 1.67
N LYS A 432 -7.20 -12.46 0.93
CA LYS A 432 -7.55 -12.90 -0.43
C LYS A 432 -7.21 -11.80 -1.43
N PRO A 433 -6.20 -11.99 -2.31
CA PRO A 433 -5.98 -11.11 -3.44
C PRO A 433 -7.25 -11.05 -4.31
N LYS A 434 -7.63 -9.86 -4.75
CA LYS A 434 -8.70 -9.69 -5.74
C LYS A 434 -8.21 -10.12 -7.12
N LYS A 435 -9.14 -10.36 -8.05
CA LYS A 435 -8.77 -10.59 -9.44
C LYS A 435 -8.10 -9.33 -9.99
N LEU A 436 -7.08 -9.48 -10.83
CA LEU A 436 -6.33 -8.33 -11.35
C LEU A 436 -7.23 -7.28 -12.03
N THR A 437 -8.22 -7.72 -12.80
CA THR A 437 -9.17 -6.81 -13.48
C THR A 437 -9.99 -5.99 -12.48
N GLU A 438 -10.41 -6.60 -11.37
CA GLU A 438 -11.12 -5.92 -10.29
C GLU A 438 -10.19 -4.95 -9.56
N ALA A 439 -8.96 -5.37 -9.25
CA ALA A 439 -7.98 -4.57 -8.54
C ALA A 439 -7.54 -3.33 -9.31
N LEU A 440 -7.43 -3.43 -10.63
CA LEU A 440 -7.10 -2.32 -11.51
C LEU A 440 -8.29 -1.41 -11.84
N GLY A 441 -9.50 -1.73 -11.37
CA GLY A 441 -10.74 -0.99 -11.67
C GLY A 441 -11.13 -1.01 -13.15
N ALA A 442 -10.90 -2.15 -13.83
CA ALA A 442 -11.00 -2.30 -15.29
C ALA A 442 -12.41 -2.55 -15.84
#